data_AF-A0A4Q3YIG5-F1
#
_entry.id   AF-A0A4Q3YIG5-F1
#
_cell.length_a   1.000
_cell.length_b   1.000
_cell.length_c   1.000
_cell.angle_alpha   90.00
_cell.angle_beta   90.00
_cell.angle_gamma   90.00
#
_symmetry.space_group_name_H-M   'P 1'
#
loop_
_entity.id
_entity.type
_entity.pdbx_description
1 polymer ?
#
loop_
_entity_poly.entity_id
_entity_poly.type
_entity_poly.pdbx_seq_one_letter_code
_entity_poly.pdbx_strand_id
1 'polypeptide(L)'
;MQTMRPPKDACLAAPSTVKWWSCPGVVYFLGVGDPTFAVKIGMLAITEKLNIQTAVARRVGQMQTSNHEPIQILGLISFGDCDHPTRQAEIVERELHLKYSHLSRFKSGTKGAEWFNSSPELLAEIDRIAQRPESVGIPRCYASLSIHGGL
;
A
#
# COMPACT_ATOMS: atom_id res chain seq x y z
N MET A 1 -10.38 -22.07 6.07
CA MET A 1 -10.68 -20.86 5.29
C MET A 1 -11.07 -19.76 6.25
N GLN A 2 -10.36 -18.64 6.27
CA GLN A 2 -10.72 -17.50 7.11
C GLN A 2 -11.92 -16.80 6.46
N THR A 3 -13.12 -16.96 7.02
CA THR A 3 -14.32 -16.30 6.51
C THR A 3 -14.26 -14.80 6.83
N MET A 4 -14.35 -14.00 5.78
CA MET A 4 -14.35 -12.55 5.89
C MET A 4 -15.65 -12.04 6.49
N ARG A 5 -15.57 -11.20 7.55
CA ARG A 5 -16.71 -10.32 7.86
C ARG A 5 -16.96 -9.40 6.68
N PRO A 6 -18.19 -9.22 6.19
CA PRO A 6 -18.45 -8.34 5.06
C PRO A 6 -17.93 -6.91 5.36
N PRO A 7 -17.52 -6.13 4.33
CA PRO A 7 -17.24 -4.72 4.51
C PRO A 7 -18.41 -4.03 5.21
N LYS A 8 -18.13 -3.01 6.02
CA LYS A 8 -19.18 -2.29 6.74
C LYS A 8 -20.19 -1.72 5.73
N ASP A 9 -21.47 -1.92 6.01
CA ASP A 9 -22.56 -1.31 5.25
C ASP A 9 -22.47 0.21 5.37
N ALA A 10 -22.56 0.90 4.24
CA ALA A 10 -22.48 2.35 4.19
C ALA A 10 -23.68 3.04 4.83
N CYS A 11 -24.86 2.42 4.79
CA CYS A 11 -26.05 2.92 5.43
C CYS A 11 -25.97 2.87 6.97
N LEU A 12 -25.02 2.09 7.52
CA LEU A 12 -24.81 1.90 8.96
C LEU A 12 -23.49 2.54 9.44
N ALA A 13 -22.81 3.29 8.57
CA ALA A 13 -21.55 3.94 8.89
C ALA A 13 -21.79 5.28 9.61
N ALA A 14 -20.89 5.64 10.54
CA ALA A 14 -20.94 6.95 11.17
C ALA A 14 -20.64 8.04 10.12
N PRO A 15 -21.18 9.27 10.24
CA PRO A 15 -20.95 10.34 9.27
C PRO A 15 -19.46 10.62 9.01
N SER A 16 -18.62 10.49 10.04
CA SER A 16 -17.16 10.63 9.92
C SER A 16 -16.52 9.54 9.06
N THR A 17 -17.02 8.30 9.13
CA THR A 17 -16.57 7.19 8.28
C THR A 17 -16.97 7.42 6.82
N VAL A 18 -18.21 7.84 6.56
CA VAL A 18 -18.67 8.15 5.21
C VAL A 18 -17.85 9.29 4.61
N LYS A 19 -17.60 10.36 5.38
CA LYS A 19 -16.75 11.47 4.95
C LYS A 19 -15.33 11.03 4.61
N TRP A 20 -14.75 10.14 5.41
CA TRP A 20 -13.43 9.57 5.14
C TRP A 20 -13.43 8.67 3.90
N TRP A 21 -14.49 7.89 3.70
CA TRP A 21 -14.64 7.05 2.50
C TRP A 21 -14.74 7.84 1.20
N SER A 22 -15.26 9.07 1.25
CA SER A 22 -15.30 9.98 0.10
C SER A 22 -13.93 10.58 -0.26
N CYS A 23 -12.89 10.39 0.56
CA CYS A 23 -11.54 10.80 0.17
C CYS A 23 -11.02 9.88 -0.96
N PRO A 24 -10.13 10.39 -1.85
CA PRO A 24 -9.39 9.53 -2.77
C PRO A 24 -8.60 8.46 -2.00
N GLY A 25 -8.60 7.25 -2.51
CA GLY A 25 -7.89 6.10 -1.92
C GLY A 25 -6.72 5.68 -2.77
N VAL A 26 -5.66 5.17 -2.16
CA VAL A 26 -4.52 4.56 -2.86
C VAL A 26 -4.16 3.25 -2.19
N VAL A 27 -4.13 2.16 -2.95
CA VAL A 27 -3.43 0.94 -2.55
C VAL A 27 -1.98 1.07 -3.00
N TYR A 28 -1.04 0.79 -2.11
CA TYR A 28 0.39 0.84 -2.38
C TYR A 28 1.05 -0.52 -2.15
N PHE A 29 2.08 -0.79 -2.94
CA PHE A 29 2.98 -1.92 -2.78
C PHE A 29 4.37 -1.42 -2.45
N LEU A 30 4.93 -1.83 -1.31
CA LEU A 30 6.27 -1.42 -0.90
C LEU A 30 7.19 -2.63 -0.79
N GLY A 31 8.35 -2.58 -1.43
CA GLY A 31 9.39 -3.59 -1.35
C GLY A 31 10.48 -3.19 -0.38
N VAL A 32 11.10 -4.19 0.25
CA VAL A 32 12.35 -4.03 1.03
C VAL A 32 13.36 -5.10 0.64
N GLY A 33 14.64 -4.72 0.73
CA GLY A 33 15.80 -5.54 0.37
C GLY A 33 16.16 -5.49 -1.12
N ASP A 34 17.41 -5.87 -1.40
CA ASP A 34 17.97 -6.02 -2.75
C ASP A 34 18.73 -7.37 -2.86
N PRO A 35 18.15 -8.40 -3.51
CA PRO A 35 16.84 -8.42 -4.18
C PRO A 35 15.66 -8.30 -3.19
N THR A 36 14.51 -7.80 -3.66
CA THR A 36 13.30 -7.62 -2.82
C THR A 36 12.85 -8.95 -2.21
N PHE A 37 12.94 -9.07 -0.88
CA PHE A 37 12.57 -10.29 -0.15
C PHE A 37 11.22 -10.18 0.56
N ALA A 38 10.72 -8.97 0.78
CA ALA A 38 9.41 -8.74 1.39
C ALA A 38 8.67 -7.58 0.74
N VAL A 39 7.35 -7.74 0.67
CA VAL A 39 6.42 -6.77 0.11
C VAL A 39 5.36 -6.43 1.14
N LYS A 40 5.13 -5.13 1.37
CA LYS A 40 4.00 -4.62 2.12
C LYS A 40 2.88 -4.24 1.16
N ILE A 41 1.68 -4.73 1.43
CA ILE A 41 0.45 -4.29 0.76
C ILE A 41 -0.33 -3.46 1.76
N GLY A 42 -0.63 -2.21 1.44
CA GLY A 42 -1.44 -1.38 2.32
C GLY A 42 -2.20 -0.32 1.53
N MET A 43 -3.03 0.43 2.24
CA MET A 43 -3.79 1.51 1.65
C MET A 43 -3.65 2.81 2.46
N LEU A 44 -3.89 3.93 1.79
CA LEU A 44 -4.01 5.24 2.42
C LEU A 44 -5.15 6.02 1.80
N ALA A 45 -5.84 6.81 2.62
CA ALA A 45 -6.72 7.87 2.16
C ALA A 45 -5.88 9.14 1.92
N ILE A 46 -6.12 9.83 0.82
CA ILE A 46 -5.58 11.18 0.57
C ILE A 46 -6.50 12.17 1.28
N THR A 47 -6.23 12.39 2.56
CA THR A 47 -6.94 13.36 3.39
C THR A 47 -6.31 14.74 3.24
N GLU A 48 -7.05 15.79 3.64
CA GLU A 48 -6.60 17.20 3.56
C GLU A 48 -6.46 17.68 2.09
N LYS A 49 -5.83 18.84 1.86
CA LYS A 49 -5.57 19.37 0.51
C LYS A 49 -4.27 18.78 -0.11
N LEU A 50 -3.93 17.54 0.25
CA LEU A 50 -2.72 16.88 -0.26
C LEU A 50 -2.94 16.32 -1.65
N ASN A 51 -1.86 16.27 -2.44
CA ASN A 51 -1.82 15.47 -3.67
C ASN A 51 -1.27 14.06 -3.37
N ILE A 52 -1.41 13.15 -4.34
CA ILE A 52 -0.93 11.76 -4.23
C ILE A 52 0.56 11.69 -3.90
N GLN A 53 1.37 12.57 -4.50
CA GLN A 53 2.82 12.59 -4.29
C GLN A 53 3.17 12.86 -2.82
N THR A 54 2.53 13.86 -2.22
CA THR A 54 2.80 14.26 -0.83
C THR A 54 2.26 13.24 0.15
N ALA A 55 1.08 12.67 -0.12
CA ALA A 55 0.47 11.64 0.72
C ALA A 55 1.33 10.36 0.76
N VAL A 56 1.78 9.90 -0.40
CA VAL A 56 2.66 8.72 -0.52
C VAL A 56 4.02 8.99 0.11
N ALA A 57 4.64 10.15 -0.15
CA ALA A 57 5.91 10.55 0.47
C ALA A 57 5.84 10.52 2.00
N ARG A 58 4.80 11.13 2.58
CA ARG A 58 4.59 11.16 4.04
C ARG A 58 4.45 9.74 4.60
N ARG A 59 3.66 8.89 3.93
CA ARG A 59 3.41 7.51 4.37
C ARG A 59 4.69 6.68 4.32
N VAL A 60 5.44 6.73 3.22
CA VAL A 60 6.71 6.01 3.07
C VAL A 60 7.74 6.53 4.07
N GLY A 61 7.86 7.86 4.23
CA GLY A 61 8.77 8.47 5.20
C GLY A 61 8.52 7.98 6.62
N GLN A 62 7.26 7.93 7.07
CA GLN A 62 6.89 7.40 8.39
C GLN A 62 7.28 5.92 8.59
N MET A 63 7.26 5.11 7.53
CA MET A 63 7.69 3.71 7.62
C MET A 63 9.21 3.58 7.55
N GLN A 64 9.88 4.44 6.77
CA GLN A 64 11.33 4.43 6.62
C GLN A 64 12.04 4.78 7.94
N THR A 65 11.48 5.66 8.79
CA THR A 65 12.10 6.04 10.07
C THR A 65 12.34 4.87 11.02
N SER A 66 11.64 3.75 10.83
CA SER A 66 11.76 2.55 11.67
C SER A 66 12.22 1.33 10.85
N ASN A 67 12.73 1.54 9.65
CA ASN A 67 13.20 0.48 8.77
C ASN A 67 14.66 0.72 8.38
N HIS A 68 15.51 -0.28 8.64
CA HIS A 68 16.94 -0.22 8.32
C HIS A 68 17.21 -0.45 6.82
N GLU A 69 16.29 -1.12 6.13
CA GLU A 69 16.34 -1.32 4.69
C GLU A 69 15.62 -0.16 3.96
N PRO A 70 16.15 0.34 2.83
CA PRO A 70 15.44 1.28 1.98
C PRO A 70 14.11 0.70 1.50
N ILE A 71 13.04 1.48 1.69
CA ILE A 71 11.71 1.15 1.21
C ILE A 71 11.59 1.62 -0.24
N GLN A 72 11.29 0.68 -1.13
CA GLN A 72 10.98 0.94 -2.52
C GLN A 72 9.47 0.91 -2.75
N ILE A 73 8.94 1.83 -3.55
CA ILE A 73 7.56 1.79 -4.02
C ILE A 73 7.54 0.95 -5.30
N LEU A 74 6.85 -0.18 -5.25
CA LEU A 74 6.77 -1.12 -6.37
C LEU A 74 5.61 -0.76 -7.30
N GLY A 75 4.50 -0.26 -6.76
CA GLY A 75 3.35 0.15 -7.54
C GLY A 75 2.25 0.80 -6.71
N LEU A 76 1.33 1.49 -7.39
CA LEU A 76 0.19 2.19 -6.82
C LEU A 76 -1.08 1.88 -7.61
N ILE A 77 -2.22 1.71 -6.91
CA ILE A 77 -3.55 1.65 -7.52
C ILE A 77 -4.34 2.83 -6.95
N SER A 78 -4.75 3.75 -7.81
CA SER A 78 -5.49 4.95 -7.42
C SER A 78 -6.99 4.76 -7.56
N PHE A 79 -7.73 5.26 -6.57
CA PHE A 79 -9.18 5.27 -6.51
C PHE A 79 -9.63 6.72 -6.34
N GLY A 80 -10.35 7.25 -7.32
CA GLY A 80 -10.93 8.60 -7.29
C GLY A 80 -12.32 8.68 -7.96
N ASP A 81 -12.59 7.79 -8.91
CA ASP A 81 -13.77 7.86 -9.77
C ASP A 81 -14.92 6.95 -9.28
N CYS A 82 -15.26 7.02 -8.00
CA CYS A 82 -16.44 6.33 -7.45
C CYS A 82 -16.97 7.02 -6.17
N ASP A 83 -18.16 6.63 -5.70
CA ASP A 83 -18.83 7.27 -4.55
C ASP A 83 -18.02 7.18 -3.25
N HIS A 84 -17.29 6.07 -3.07
CA HIS A 84 -16.51 5.78 -1.86
C HIS A 84 -15.10 5.25 -2.22
N PRO A 85 -14.20 6.10 -2.75
CA PRO A 85 -12.92 5.65 -3.28
C PRO A 85 -12.01 4.99 -2.24
N THR A 86 -11.94 5.58 -1.05
CA THR A 86 -11.14 4.99 0.04
C THR A 86 -11.72 3.65 0.49
N ARG A 87 -13.05 3.50 0.54
CA ARG A 87 -13.68 2.20 0.84
C ARG A 87 -13.35 1.15 -0.22
N GLN A 88 -13.32 1.54 -1.49
CA GLN A 88 -12.94 0.64 -2.57
C GLN A 88 -11.47 0.22 -2.46
N ALA A 89 -10.58 1.15 -2.10
CA ALA A 89 -9.19 0.84 -1.81
C ALA A 89 -9.05 -0.16 -0.64
N GLU A 90 -9.82 0.00 0.44
CA GLU A 90 -9.86 -0.96 1.57
C GLU A 90 -10.30 -2.35 1.11
N ILE A 91 -11.32 -2.44 0.25
CA ILE A 91 -11.82 -3.71 -0.28
C ILE A 91 -10.74 -4.40 -1.12
N VAL A 92 -10.10 -3.67 -2.03
CA VAL A 92 -9.04 -4.21 -2.90
C VAL A 92 -7.81 -4.63 -2.09
N GLU A 93 -7.37 -3.82 -1.12
CA GLU A 93 -6.26 -4.17 -0.22
C GLU A 93 -6.55 -5.49 0.52
N ARG A 94 -7.76 -5.62 1.04
CA ARG A 94 -8.21 -6.80 1.75
C ARG A 94 -8.30 -8.05 0.85
N GLU A 95 -8.79 -7.91 -0.38
CA GLU A 95 -8.81 -8.99 -1.37
C GLU A 95 -7.39 -9.46 -1.71
N LEU A 96 -6.44 -8.53 -1.86
CA LEU A 96 -5.04 -8.84 -2.09
C LEU A 96 -4.41 -9.56 -0.90
N HIS A 97 -4.70 -9.13 0.34
CA HIS A 97 -4.23 -9.82 1.55
C HIS A 97 -4.74 -11.25 1.64
N LEU A 98 -5.99 -11.50 1.27
CA LEU A 98 -6.53 -12.86 1.20
C LEU A 98 -5.84 -13.67 0.11
N LYS A 99 -5.77 -13.11 -1.11
CA LYS A 99 -5.20 -13.77 -2.29
C LYS A 99 -3.77 -14.24 -2.02
N TYR A 100 -2.98 -13.45 -1.30
CA TYR A 100 -1.59 -13.73 -0.97
C TYR A 100 -1.38 -14.15 0.49
N SER A 101 -2.42 -14.59 1.18
CA SER A 101 -2.33 -14.99 2.60
C SER A 101 -1.34 -16.14 2.86
N HIS A 102 -1.10 -17.01 1.86
CA HIS A 102 -0.07 -18.06 1.92
C HIS A 102 1.36 -17.51 1.89
N LEU A 103 1.55 -16.26 1.46
CA LEU A 103 2.84 -15.56 1.49
C LEU A 103 3.01 -14.70 2.75
N SER A 104 2.01 -14.59 3.63
CA SER A 104 2.09 -13.73 4.81
C SER A 104 3.30 -14.06 5.70
N ARG A 105 4.09 -13.04 6.04
CA ARG A 105 5.27 -13.19 6.91
C ARG A 105 4.93 -13.30 8.37
N PHE A 106 3.77 -12.74 8.75
CA PHE A 106 3.31 -12.67 10.11
C PHE A 106 1.90 -13.23 10.23
N LYS A 107 1.54 -13.65 11.44
CA LYS A 107 0.21 -14.19 11.72
C LYS A 107 -0.85 -13.10 11.49
N SER A 108 -1.99 -13.50 10.92
CA SER A 108 -3.15 -12.61 10.78
C SER A 108 -3.52 -11.94 12.11
N GLY A 109 -3.79 -10.63 12.07
CA GLY A 109 -4.16 -9.83 13.24
C GLY A 109 -2.99 -9.29 14.08
N THR A 110 -1.73 -9.59 13.73
CA THR A 110 -0.58 -8.96 14.38
C THR A 110 -0.17 -7.67 13.69
N LYS A 111 0.54 -6.78 14.42
CA LYS A 111 1.28 -5.70 13.77
C LYS A 111 2.24 -6.32 12.74
N GLY A 112 2.19 -5.79 11.52
CA GLY A 112 2.98 -6.32 10.41
C GLY A 112 2.31 -7.41 9.58
N ALA A 113 1.07 -7.84 9.88
CA ALA A 113 0.34 -8.81 9.05
C ALA A 113 0.17 -8.39 7.58
N GLU A 114 0.39 -7.10 7.28
CA GLU A 114 0.41 -6.52 5.95
C GLU A 114 1.70 -6.80 5.15
N TRP A 115 2.66 -7.54 5.70
CA TRP A 115 3.91 -7.93 5.04
C TRP A 115 3.87 -9.37 4.55
N PHE A 116 4.33 -9.55 3.32
CA PHE A 116 4.33 -10.80 2.56
C PHE A 116 5.75 -11.12 2.10
N ASN A 117 6.07 -12.41 1.98
CA ASN A 117 7.28 -12.85 1.31
C ASN A 117 7.16 -12.47 -0.16
N SER A 118 8.25 -11.94 -0.70
CA SER A 118 8.35 -11.71 -2.14
C SER A 118 8.27 -13.05 -2.87
N SER A 119 7.55 -13.08 -3.99
CA SER A 119 7.44 -14.24 -4.87
C SER A 119 7.25 -13.77 -6.30
N PRO A 120 7.64 -14.59 -7.31
CA PRO A 120 7.43 -14.23 -8.72
C PRO A 120 5.96 -13.93 -9.04
N GLU A 121 5.02 -14.68 -8.46
CA GLU A 121 3.58 -14.46 -8.67
C GLU A 121 3.09 -13.12 -8.12
N LEU A 122 3.57 -12.71 -6.93
CA LEU A 122 3.15 -11.45 -6.31
C LEU A 122 3.74 -10.26 -7.08
N LEU A 123 5.02 -10.33 -7.44
CA LEU A 123 5.68 -9.27 -8.21
C LEU A 123 5.05 -9.11 -9.60
N ALA A 124 4.79 -10.22 -10.30
CA ALA A 124 4.13 -10.18 -11.61
C ALA A 124 2.72 -9.61 -11.53
N GLU A 125 1.97 -9.91 -10.47
CA GLU A 125 0.66 -9.31 -10.26
C GLU A 125 0.76 -7.80 -10.03
N ILE A 126 1.70 -7.35 -9.20
CA ILE A 126 1.90 -5.91 -8.94
C ILE A 126 2.18 -5.19 -10.25
N ASP A 127 3.08 -5.71 -11.09
CA ASP A 127 3.38 -5.16 -12.41
C ASP A 127 2.15 -5.11 -13.33
N ARG A 128 1.22 -6.06 -13.18
CA ARG A 128 0.00 -6.16 -13.99
C ARG A 128 -1.10 -5.18 -13.56
N ILE A 129 -1.29 -4.99 -12.25
CA ILE A 129 -2.46 -4.26 -11.71
C ILE A 129 -2.15 -2.85 -11.24
N ALA A 130 -0.89 -2.53 -10.98
CA ALA A 130 -0.48 -1.28 -10.39
C ALA A 130 0.23 -0.38 -11.40
N GLN A 131 0.08 0.92 -11.24
CA GLN A 131 0.87 1.91 -11.93
C GLN A 131 2.25 2.00 -11.27
N ARG A 132 3.27 2.18 -12.10
CA ARG A 132 4.62 2.48 -11.61
C ARG A 132 4.63 3.84 -10.90
N PRO A 133 5.38 4.01 -9.79
CA PRO A 133 5.39 5.29 -9.09
C PRO A 133 5.87 6.44 -10.00
N GLU A 134 6.79 6.17 -10.92
CA GLU A 134 7.35 7.19 -11.80
C GLU A 134 6.30 7.76 -12.78
N SER A 135 5.27 6.98 -13.17
CA SER A 135 4.22 7.45 -14.07
C SER A 135 3.27 8.46 -13.43
N VAL A 136 3.30 8.59 -12.10
CA VAL A 136 2.52 9.59 -11.34
C VAL A 136 3.42 10.62 -10.65
N GLY A 137 4.69 10.71 -11.06
CA GLY A 137 5.65 11.68 -10.53
C GLY A 137 6.12 11.38 -9.10
N ILE A 138 6.10 10.10 -8.70
CA ILE A 138 6.58 9.63 -7.40
C ILE A 138 7.93 8.90 -7.61
N PRO A 139 8.99 9.23 -6.85
CA PRO A 139 10.24 8.50 -6.94
C PRO A 139 10.08 7.09 -6.37
N ARG A 140 10.82 6.13 -6.93
CA ARG A 140 10.82 4.74 -6.45
C ARG A 140 11.28 4.61 -5.00
N CYS A 141 12.21 5.44 -4.55
CA CYS A 141 12.75 5.42 -3.19
C CYS A 141 12.86 6.85 -2.67
N TYR A 142 12.41 7.08 -1.44
CA TYR A 142 12.58 8.36 -0.73
C TYR A 142 13.82 8.39 0.15
N ALA A 143 14.35 7.22 0.54
CA ALA A 143 15.63 7.15 1.21
C ALA A 143 16.75 7.45 0.21
N SER A 144 17.52 8.52 0.48
CA SER A 144 18.77 8.76 -0.22
C SER A 144 19.80 7.80 0.36
N LEU A 145 20.06 6.69 -0.32
CA LEU A 145 21.36 6.05 -0.18
C LEU A 145 22.36 6.97 -0.87
N SER A 146 23.17 7.68 -0.09
CA SER A 146 24.40 8.25 -0.61
C SER A 146 25.16 7.10 -1.27
N ILE A 147 25.19 7.07 -2.60
CA ILE A 147 26.07 6.16 -3.32
C ILE A 147 27.47 6.70 -3.04
N HIS A 148 28.12 6.22 -1.97
CA HIS A 148 29.57 6.19 -1.93
C HIS A 148 30.01 5.12 -2.93
N GLY A 149 29.94 5.51 -4.20
CA GLY A 149 30.76 4.94 -5.26
C GLY A 149 32.20 5.35 -5.00
N GLY A 150 33.08 4.36 -5.08
CA GLY A 150 34.43 4.39 -4.51
C GLY A 150 35.36 5.52 -4.97
N LEU A 151 36.32 5.82 -4.09
CA LEU A 151 37.72 5.42 -4.22
C LEU A 151 38.29 5.17 -2.81
#